data_AF-A0A9E4BA66-F1
#
_entry.id   AF-A0A9E4BA66-F1
#
_cell.length_a   1.000
_cell.length_b   1.000
_cell.length_c   1.000
_cell.angle_alpha   90.00
_cell.angle_beta   90.00
_cell.angle_gamma   90.00
#
_symmetry.space_group_name_H-M   'P 1'
#
loop_
_entity.id
_entity.type
_entity.pdbx_description
1 polymer ?
#
loop_
_entity_poly.entity_id
_entity_poly.type
_entity_poly.pdbx_seq_one_letter_code
_entity_poly.pdbx_strand_id
1 'polypeptide(L)' 'MLRGSAPATTVMWGSDYPRGDSTWPHSRETVERNFAGMARDVVELVTSRNLTALYRLAT' A
#
# COMPACT_ATOMS: atom_id res chain seq x y z
N MET A 1 -1.10 6.94 17.01
CA MET A 1 -0.01 7.91 16.74
C MET A 1 1.28 7.12 16.57
N LEU A 2 1.80 6.96 15.35
CA LEU A 2 3.13 6.38 15.13
C LEU A 2 4.15 7.52 15.20
N ARG A 3 5.11 7.45 16.13
CA ARG A 3 6.22 8.41 16.25
C ARG A 3 7.43 7.85 15.50
N GLY A 4 7.82 8.49 14.39
CA GLY A 4 9.00 8.15 13.58
C GLY A 4 8.68 7.91 12.10
N SER A 5 9.62 8.24 11.20
CA SER A 5 9.53 7.87 9.79
C SER A 5 9.85 6.38 9.62
N ALA A 6 8.91 5.58 9.14
CA ALA A 6 9.17 4.20 8.78
C ALA A 6 9.83 4.13 7.39
N PRO A 7 10.80 3.21 7.18
CA PRO A 7 11.30 2.92 5.84
C PRO A 7 10.17 2.41 4.94
N ALA A 8 10.19 2.76 3.65
CA ALA A 8 9.18 2.27 2.71
C ALA A 8 9.16 0.72 2.59
N THR A 9 10.26 0.04 2.91
CA THR A 9 10.38 -1.43 2.92
C THR A 9 9.62 -2.11 4.07
N THR A 10 9.14 -1.35 5.05
CA THR A 10 8.36 -1.87 6.18
C THR A 10 6.91 -1.41 6.14
N VAL A 11 6.46 -0.81 5.03
CA VAL A 11 5.10 -0.26 4.86
C VAL A 11 4.39 -1.00 3.74
N MET A 12 3.13 -1.39 3.97
CA MET A 12 2.25 -1.96 2.95
C MET A 12 0.93 -1.19 2.92
N TRP A 13 0.36 -1.03 1.74
CA TRP A 13 -0.99 -0.52 1.57
C TRP A 13 -2.03 -1.65 1.71
N GLY A 14 -3.17 -1.37 2.32
CA GLY A 14 -4.30 -2.29 2.41
C GLY A 14 -5.62 -1.53 2.34
N SER A 15 -6.61 -2.12 1.66
CA SER A 15 -7.95 -1.52 1.49
C SER A 15 -8.84 -1.66 2.71
N ASP A 16 -8.55 -2.67 3.55
CA ASP A 16 -9.29 -2.98 4.76
C ASP A 16 -10.79 -3.36 4.54
N TYR A 17 -11.08 -3.85 3.33
CA TYR A 17 -12.34 -4.51 3.01
C TYR A 17 -12.59 -5.75 3.92
N PRO A 18 -13.83 -6.01 4.39
CA PRO A 18 -15.10 -5.36 4.03
C PRO A 18 -15.58 -4.30 5.03
N ARG A 19 -14.69 -3.65 5.79
CA ARG A 19 -15.15 -2.61 6.73
C ARG A 19 -15.86 -1.47 6.00
N GLY A 20 -16.84 -0.86 6.66
CA GLY A 20 -17.67 0.20 6.06
C GLY A 20 -16.88 1.47 5.71
N ASP A 21 -15.72 1.66 6.34
CA ASP A 21 -14.75 2.72 6.08
C ASP A 21 -13.58 2.27 5.16
N SER A 22 -13.70 1.10 4.53
CA SER A 22 -12.71 0.61 3.56
C SER A 22 -12.67 1.46 2.29
N THR A 23 -11.62 1.27 1.48
CA THR A 23 -11.47 1.98 0.19
C THR A 23 -12.26 1.35 -0.95
N TRP A 24 -12.92 0.20 -0.73
CA TRP A 24 -13.71 -0.47 -1.78
C TRP A 24 -14.99 0.33 -2.08
N PRO A 25 -15.47 0.41 -3.34
CA PRO A 25 -14.91 -0.18 -4.56
C PRO A 25 -13.82 0.67 -5.23
N HIS A 26 -13.53 1.86 -4.69
CA HIS A 26 -12.65 2.88 -5.28
C HIS A 26 -11.17 2.76 -4.86
N SER A 27 -10.70 1.52 -4.70
CA SER A 27 -9.35 1.24 -4.20
C SER A 27 -8.27 1.74 -5.14
N ARG A 28 -8.49 1.65 -6.46
CA ARG A 28 -7.49 2.07 -7.46
C ARG A 28 -7.32 3.58 -7.45
N GLU A 29 -8.43 4.32 -7.49
CA GLU A 29 -8.47 5.78 -7.44
C GLU A 29 -7.89 6.30 -6.12
N THR A 30 -8.13 5.59 -5.01
CA THR A 30 -7.54 5.94 -3.72
C THR A 30 -6.03 5.78 -3.73
N VAL A 31 -5.49 4.70 -4.29
CA VAL A 31 -4.04 4.51 -4.44
C VAL A 31 -3.46 5.61 -5.35
N GLU A 32 -4.05 5.84 -6.52
CA GLU A 32 -3.58 6.88 -7.45
C GLU A 32 -3.51 8.27 -6.80
N ARG A 33 -4.56 8.66 -6.07
CA ARG A 33 -4.59 9.94 -5.34
C ARG A 33 -3.56 10.00 -4.22
N ASN A 34 -3.47 8.95 -3.40
CA ASN A 34 -2.63 8.96 -2.20
C ASN A 34 -1.13 8.93 -2.54
N PHE A 35 -0.75 8.34 -3.67
CA PHE A 35 0.63 8.19 -4.12
C PHE A 35 1.00 9.14 -5.27
N ALA A 36 0.15 10.12 -5.59
CA ALA A 36 0.41 11.09 -6.64
C ALA A 36 1.74 11.83 -6.42
N GLY A 37 2.59 11.86 -7.45
CA GLY A 37 3.91 12.49 -7.40
C GLY A 37 5.02 11.65 -6.74
N MET A 38 4.71 10.46 -6.22
CA MET A 38 5.73 9.52 -5.75
C MET A 38 6.38 8.76 -6.91
N ALA A 39 7.62 8.34 -6.71
CA ALA A 39 8.32 7.50 -7.67
C ALA A 39 7.62 6.14 -7.82
N ARG A 40 7.47 5.67 -9.06
CA ARG A 40 6.70 4.46 -9.39
C ARG A 40 7.20 3.21 -8.66
N ASP A 41 8.51 3.11 -8.47
CA ASP A 41 9.16 2.01 -7.76
C ASP A 41 8.75 1.97 -6.27
N VAL A 42 8.59 3.13 -5.63
CA VAL A 42 8.09 3.23 -4.25
C VAL A 42 6.63 2.80 -4.18
N VAL A 43 5.79 3.24 -5.13
CA VAL A 43 4.39 2.83 -5.19
C VAL A 43 4.28 1.31 -5.33
N GLU A 44 5.04 0.72 -6.25
CA GLU A 44 5.08 -0.75 -6.46
C GLU A 44 5.62 -1.50 -5.23
N LEU A 45 6.62 -0.93 -4.54
CA LEU A 45 7.16 -1.50 -3.30
C LEU A 45 6.09 -1.64 -2.23
N VAL A 46 5.34 -0.56 -1.98
CA VAL A 46 4.35 -0.48 -0.89
C VAL A 46 3.04 -1.18 -1.24
N THR A 47 2.66 -1.24 -2.51
CA THR A 47 1.40 -1.85 -2.95
C THR A 47 1.53 -3.34 -3.33
N SER A 48 2.75 -3.84 -3.56
CA SER A 48 2.96 -5.21 -4.04
C SER A 48 4.20 -5.88 -3.45
N ARG A 49 5.41 -5.34 -3.69
CA ARG A 49 6.65 -6.11 -3.45
C ARG A 49 6.89 -6.47 -1.98
N ASN A 50 6.58 -5.56 -1.05
CA ASN A 50 6.67 -5.85 0.38
C ASN A 50 5.73 -6.99 0.79
N LEU A 51 4.51 -7.01 0.25
CA LEU A 51 3.51 -8.07 0.50
C LEU A 51 3.99 -9.40 -0.07
N THR A 52 4.45 -9.42 -1.32
CA THR A 52 5.00 -10.63 -1.96
C THR A 52 6.17 -11.21 -1.16
N ALA A 53 7.10 -10.36 -0.70
CA ALA A 53 8.25 -10.80 0.08
C ALA A 53 7.84 -11.33 1.47
N LEU A 54 6.95 -10.63 2.18
CA LEU A 54 6.52 -11.01 3.52
C LEU A 54 5.71 -12.31 3.52
N TYR A 55 4.75 -12.42 2.61
CA TYR A 55 3.82 -13.54 2.54
C TYR A 55 4.30 -14.68 1.62
N ARG A 56 5.46 -14.53 0.98
CA ARG A 56 6.04 -15.51 0.04
C ARG A 56 5.06 -15.90 -1.07
N LEU A 57 4.40 -14.91 -1.65
CA LEU A 57 3.44 -15.14 -2.73
C LEU A 57 4.19 -15.51 -4.02
N ALA A 58 3.64 -16.46 -4.78
CA ALA A 58 4.12 -16.73 -6.13
C ALA A 58 3.84 -15.51 -7.01
N THR A 59 4.82 -15.13 -7.83
CA THR A 59 4.75 -13.96 -8.72
C THR A 59 4.55 -14.40 -10.16
#